data_AF-A0A6I0SAL4-F1
#
_entry.id   AF-A0A6I0SAL4-F1
#
_cell.length_a   1.000
_cell.length_b   1.000
_cell.length_c   1.000
_cell.angle_alpha   90.00
_cell.angle_beta   90.00
_cell.angle_gamma   90.00
#
_symmetry.space_group_name_H-M   'P 1'
#
loop_
_entity.id
_entity.type
_entity.pdbx_description
1 polymer ?
#
loop_
_entity_poly.entity_id
_entity_poly.type
_entity_poly.pdbx_seq_one_letter_code
_entity_poly.pdbx_strand_id
1 'polypeptide(L)'
;MGLNEWLALIGALGGFEAIKWIVNFYVNRRTNTRKEDATADSMEDENERKQVAWLEDRIAQRDAKIDAIYVELRQEQSAHLEDIHKKHELELRLKEAEIKKCDVHGCTNRQPPSDY
;
A
#
# COMPACT_ATOMS: atom_id res chain seq x y z
N MET A 1 -30.61 67.14 24.08
CA MET A 1 -30.66 65.80 24.70
C MET A 1 -29.48 65.65 25.63
N GLY A 2 -29.73 65.24 26.88
CA GLY A 2 -28.70 65.08 27.90
C GLY A 2 -27.92 63.77 27.75
N LEU A 3 -26.73 63.69 28.36
CA LEU A 3 -25.87 62.49 28.34
C LEU A 3 -26.61 61.22 28.81
N ASN A 4 -27.51 61.36 29.78
CA ASN A 4 -28.32 60.26 30.31
C ASN A 4 -29.37 59.74 29.31
N GLU A 5 -29.93 60.60 28.45
CA GLU A 5 -30.88 60.19 27.40
C GLU A 5 -30.15 59.43 26.28
N TRP A 6 -28.92 59.84 25.95
CA TRP A 6 -28.06 59.14 24.99
C TRP A 6 -27.64 57.74 25.49
N LEU A 7 -27.27 57.63 26.77
CA LEU A 7 -26.95 56.34 27.39
C LEU A 7 -28.16 55.41 27.45
N ALA A 8 -29.34 55.96 27.79
CA ALA A 8 -30.59 55.20 27.77
C ALA A 8 -30.95 54.72 26.36
N LEU A 9 -30.73 55.54 25.32
CA LEU A 9 -30.98 55.17 23.93
C LEU A 9 -30.04 54.05 23.46
N ILE A 10 -28.74 54.13 23.76
CA ILE A 10 -27.75 53.08 23.43
C ILE A 10 -28.07 51.79 24.19
N GLY A 11 -28.45 51.88 25.47
CA GLY A 11 -28.89 50.73 26.27
C GLY A 11 -30.15 50.08 25.72
N ALA A 12 -31.12 50.88 25.27
CA ALA A 12 -32.34 50.37 24.62
C ALA A 12 -32.05 49.70 23.26
N LEU A 13 -31.13 50.27 22.47
CA LEU A 13 -30.70 49.69 21.19
C LEU A 13 -29.97 48.35 21.39
N GLY A 14 -29.00 48.29 22.30
CA GLY A 14 -28.29 47.05 22.63
C GLY A 14 -29.20 45.98 23.25
N GLY A 15 -30.14 46.39 24.12
CA GLY A 15 -31.14 45.50 24.70
C GLY A 15 -32.10 44.92 23.65
N PHE A 16 -32.48 45.72 22.65
CA PHE A 16 -33.32 45.27 21.55
C PHE A 16 -32.62 44.24 20.65
N GLU A 17 -31.32 44.43 20.37
CA GLU A 17 -30.53 43.44 19.65
C GLU A 17 -30.37 42.13 20.43
N ALA A 18 -30.16 42.20 21.74
CA ALA A 18 -30.11 41.02 22.60
C ALA A 18 -31.44 40.24 22.58
N ILE A 19 -32.58 40.94 22.63
CA ILE A 19 -33.90 40.31 22.54
C ILE A 19 -34.09 39.62 21.18
N LYS A 20 -33.72 40.29 20.07
CA LYS A 20 -33.77 39.68 18.74
C LYS A 20 -32.89 38.44 18.65
N TRP A 21 -31.68 38.49 19.20
CA TRP A 21 -30.78 37.35 19.24
C TRP A 21 -31.39 36.17 20.01
N ILE A 22 -31.98 36.42 21.20
CA ILE A 22 -32.65 35.38 22.00
C ILE A 22 -33.81 34.76 21.23
N VAL A 23 -34.66 35.57 20.60
CA VAL A 23 -35.80 35.08 19.81
C VAL A 23 -35.32 34.25 18.61
N ASN A 24 -34.33 34.76 17.87
CA ASN A 24 -33.75 34.07 16.73
C ASN A 24 -33.11 32.74 17.15
N PHE A 25 -32.32 32.75 18.22
CA PHE A 25 -31.73 31.55 18.82
C PHE A 25 -32.81 30.54 19.23
N TYR A 26 -33.85 30.97 19.94
CA TYR A 26 -34.89 30.05 20.41
C TYR A 26 -35.66 29.40 19.26
N VAL A 27 -35.98 30.16 18.21
CA VAL A 27 -36.68 29.67 17.01
C VAL A 27 -35.76 28.77 16.18
N ASN A 28 -34.49 29.14 16.01
CA ASN A 28 -33.53 28.43 15.15
C ASN A 28 -32.69 27.39 15.88
N ARG A 29 -32.84 27.17 17.20
CA ARG A 29 -32.02 26.19 17.93
C ARG A 29 -32.10 24.80 17.31
N ARG A 30 -33.30 24.34 16.93
CA ARG A 30 -33.51 23.00 16.33
C ARG A 30 -32.94 22.90 14.92
N THR A 31 -32.92 23.98 14.16
CA THR A 31 -32.36 23.99 12.81
C THR A 31 -30.84 24.09 12.85
N ASN A 32 -30.29 24.83 13.81
CA ASN A 32 -28.85 24.89 14.05
C ASN A 32 -28.30 23.55 14.55
N THR A 33 -28.96 22.87 15.49
CA THR A 33 -28.51 21.53 15.91
C THR A 33 -28.50 20.54 14.73
N ARG A 34 -29.53 20.56 13.88
CA ARG A 34 -29.56 19.69 12.68
C ARG A 34 -28.47 20.04 11.67
N LYS A 35 -28.09 21.31 11.56
CA LYS A 35 -26.98 21.73 10.71
C LYS A 35 -25.65 21.25 11.29
N GLU A 36 -25.46 21.43 12.59
CA GLU A 36 -24.27 20.97 13.30
C GLU A 36 -24.13 19.44 13.21
N ASP A 37 -25.22 18.71 13.46
CA ASP A 37 -25.26 17.25 13.31
C ASP A 37 -24.95 16.84 11.86
N ALA A 38 -25.61 17.44 10.85
CA ALA A 38 -25.33 17.13 9.45
C ALA A 38 -23.90 17.48 9.04
N THR A 39 -23.31 18.54 9.61
CA THR A 39 -21.90 18.86 9.38
C THR A 39 -20.97 17.86 10.04
N ALA A 40 -21.28 17.41 11.27
CA ALA A 40 -20.52 16.38 11.96
C ALA A 40 -20.56 15.07 11.19
N ASP A 41 -21.75 14.60 10.80
CA ASP A 41 -21.95 13.41 9.97
C ASP A 41 -21.15 13.50 8.67
N SER A 42 -21.20 14.65 7.99
CA SER A 42 -20.44 14.84 6.74
C SER A 42 -18.92 14.80 6.94
N MET A 43 -18.44 15.29 8.08
CA MET A 43 -17.01 15.25 8.43
C MET A 43 -16.57 13.84 8.81
N GLU A 44 -17.41 13.07 9.50
CA GLU A 44 -17.17 11.66 9.79
C GLU A 44 -17.10 10.85 8.50
N ASP A 45 -18.10 10.99 7.61
CA ASP A 45 -18.12 10.35 6.30
C ASP A 45 -16.88 10.67 5.46
N GLU A 46 -16.44 11.94 5.44
CA GLU A 46 -15.23 12.33 4.70
C GLU A 46 -13.97 11.70 5.30
N ASN A 47 -13.89 11.60 6.63
CA ASN A 47 -12.77 10.97 7.31
C ASN A 47 -12.73 9.47 7.04
N GLU A 48 -13.88 8.79 7.08
CA GLU A 48 -14.01 7.38 6.73
C GLU A 48 -13.58 7.13 5.27
N ARG A 49 -14.04 7.96 4.33
CA ARG A 49 -13.62 7.87 2.92
C ARG A 49 -12.12 8.03 2.74
N LYS A 50 -11.50 8.98 3.47
CA LYS A 50 -10.04 9.17 3.45
C LYS A 50 -9.31 7.96 4.03
N GLN A 51 -9.83 7.38 5.11
CA GLN A 51 -9.26 6.17 5.69
C GLN A 51 -9.34 4.98 4.71
N VAL A 52 -10.48 4.78 4.07
CA VAL A 52 -10.67 3.73 3.06
C VAL A 52 -9.72 3.95 1.89
N ALA A 53 -9.66 5.15 1.31
CA ALA A 53 -8.76 5.47 0.21
C ALA A 53 -7.28 5.23 0.58
N TRP A 54 -6.87 5.57 1.80
CA TRP A 54 -5.53 5.29 2.29
C TRP A 54 -5.24 3.80 2.42
N LEU A 55 -6.22 3.01 2.88
CA LEU A 55 -6.09 1.56 2.95
C LEU A 55 -6.03 0.92 1.56
N GLU A 56 -6.86 1.36 0.62
CA GLU A 56 -6.86 0.91 -0.76
C GLU A 56 -5.51 1.17 -1.44
N ASP A 57 -4.95 2.38 -1.28
CA ASP A 57 -3.63 2.72 -1.83
C ASP A 57 -2.52 1.81 -1.24
N ARG A 58 -2.56 1.55 0.07
CA ARG A 58 -1.60 0.62 0.70
C ARG A 58 -1.76 -0.82 0.24
N ILE A 59 -2.98 -1.26 -0.05
CA ILE A 59 -3.23 -2.59 -0.63
C ILE A 59 -2.64 -2.65 -2.04
N ALA A 60 -2.91 -1.65 -2.88
CA ALA A 60 -2.35 -1.59 -4.23
C ALA A 60 -0.81 -1.59 -4.23
N GLN A 61 -0.18 -0.83 -3.32
CA GLN A 61 1.28 -0.86 -3.14
C GLN A 61 1.81 -2.24 -2.73
N ARG A 62 1.07 -2.96 -1.88
CA ARG A 62 1.43 -4.31 -1.45
C ARG A 62 1.26 -5.33 -2.57
N ASP A 63 0.18 -5.23 -3.33
CA ASP A 63 -0.09 -6.12 -4.47
C ASP A 63 0.99 -5.96 -5.54
N ALA A 64 1.35 -4.72 -5.88
CA ALA A 64 2.46 -4.45 -6.80
C ALA A 64 3.80 -5.05 -6.32
N LYS A 65 4.07 -5.00 -5.01
CA LYS A 65 5.27 -5.64 -4.43
C LYS A 65 5.19 -7.16 -4.50
N ILE A 66 4.02 -7.74 -4.24
CA ILE A 66 3.80 -9.19 -4.32
C ILE A 66 4.03 -9.67 -5.75
N ASP A 67 3.48 -8.98 -6.74
CA ASP A 67 3.66 -9.30 -8.16
C ASP A 67 5.14 -9.25 -8.57
N ALA A 68 5.88 -8.22 -8.13
CA ALA A 68 7.31 -8.13 -8.37
C ALA A 68 8.07 -9.33 -7.78
N ILE A 69 7.78 -9.72 -6.54
CA ILE A 69 8.40 -10.88 -5.88
C ILE A 69 8.07 -12.17 -6.65
N TYR A 70 6.84 -12.33 -7.14
CA TYR A 70 6.48 -13.51 -7.93
C TYR A 70 7.23 -13.57 -9.25
N VAL A 71 7.47 -12.43 -9.91
CA VAL A 71 8.29 -12.37 -11.13
C VAL A 71 9.73 -12.79 -10.83
N GLU A 72 10.35 -12.21 -9.80
CA GLU A 72 11.71 -12.55 -9.37
C GLU A 72 11.82 -14.04 -9.02
N LEU A 73 10.87 -14.59 -8.26
CA LEU A 73 10.83 -16.00 -7.90
C LEU A 73 10.78 -16.90 -9.14
N ARG A 74 10.01 -16.51 -10.16
CA ARG A 74 9.90 -17.30 -11.40
C ARG A 74 11.19 -17.25 -12.22
N GLN A 75 11.87 -16.11 -12.23
CA GLN A 75 13.19 -15.97 -12.86
C GLN A 75 14.21 -16.86 -12.15
N GLU A 76 14.29 -16.80 -10.83
CA GLU A 76 15.19 -17.65 -10.04
C GLU A 76 14.89 -19.14 -10.23
N GLN A 77 13.61 -19.54 -10.25
CA GLN A 77 13.21 -20.91 -10.55
C GLN A 77 13.68 -21.35 -11.95
N SER A 78 13.54 -20.48 -12.96
CA SER A 78 14.01 -20.80 -14.31
C SER A 78 15.54 -20.93 -14.39
N ALA A 79 16.27 -20.03 -13.73
CA ALA A 79 17.73 -20.05 -13.68
C ALA A 79 18.22 -21.30 -12.95
N HIS A 80 17.57 -21.68 -11.85
CA HIS A 80 17.90 -22.90 -11.12
C HIS A 80 17.69 -24.17 -11.95
N LEU A 81 16.58 -24.25 -12.70
CA LEU A 81 16.34 -25.37 -13.61
C LEU A 81 17.38 -25.44 -14.74
N GLU A 82 17.76 -24.29 -15.31
CA GLU A 82 18.82 -24.23 -16.33
C GLU A 82 20.17 -24.71 -15.78
N ASP A 83 20.52 -24.31 -14.56
CA ASP A 83 21.74 -24.76 -13.89
C ASP A 83 21.73 -26.27 -13.61
N ILE A 84 20.58 -26.83 -13.21
CA ILE A 84 20.42 -28.28 -13.06
C ILE A 84 20.68 -28.98 -14.39
N HIS A 85 20.12 -28.49 -15.49
CA HIS A 85 20.35 -29.08 -16.81
C HIS A 85 21.83 -29.02 -17.22
N LYS A 86 22.49 -27.87 -17.04
CA LYS A 86 23.93 -27.72 -17.32
C LYS A 86 24.77 -28.68 -16.50
N LYS A 87 24.49 -28.80 -15.20
CA LYS A 87 25.22 -29.74 -14.32
C LYS A 87 25.00 -31.18 -14.75
N HIS A 88 23.77 -31.55 -15.08
CA HIS A 88 23.46 -32.89 -15.55
C HIS A 88 24.17 -33.22 -16.86
N GLU A 89 24.21 -32.29 -17.81
CA GLU A 89 24.96 -32.47 -19.05
C GLU A 89 26.47 -32.67 -18.80
N LEU A 90 27.06 -31.88 -17.88
CA LEU A 90 28.46 -32.04 -17.49
C LEU A 90 28.72 -33.37 -16.79
N GLU A 91 27.82 -33.83 -15.92
CA GLU A 91 27.92 -35.15 -15.28
C GLU A 91 27.91 -36.28 -16.30
N LEU A 92 27.06 -36.19 -17.34
CA LEU A 92 27.04 -37.18 -18.42
C LEU A 92 28.36 -37.18 -19.19
N ARG A 93 28.86 -36.00 -19.57
CA ARG A 93 30.16 -35.87 -20.25
C ARG A 93 31.33 -36.38 -19.40
N LEU A 94 31.29 -36.13 -18.09
CA LEU A 94 32.29 -36.63 -17.15
C LEU A 94 32.26 -38.16 -17.09
N LYS A 95 31.08 -38.76 -16.94
CA LYS A 95 30.92 -40.23 -16.96
C LYS A 95 31.39 -40.84 -18.26
N GLU A 96 31.07 -40.23 -19.40
CA GLU A 96 31.60 -40.68 -20.70
C GLU A 96 33.14 -40.59 -20.76
N ALA A 97 33.72 -39.50 -20.26
CA ALA A 97 35.17 -39.33 -20.23
C ALA A 97 35.84 -40.32 -19.27
N GLU A 98 35.23 -40.61 -18.12
CA GLU A 98 35.68 -41.63 -17.17
C GLU A 98 35.68 -43.03 -17.80
N ILE A 99 34.62 -43.39 -18.52
CA ILE A 99 34.54 -44.66 -19.27
C ILE A 99 35.61 -44.72 -20.37
N LYS A 100 35.90 -43.60 -21.03
CA LYS A 100 36.89 -43.53 -22.11
C LYS A 100 38.33 -43.43 -21.60
N LYS A 101 38.54 -43.07 -20.34
CA LYS A 101 39.86 -42.86 -19.75
C LYS A 101 40.72 -44.12 -19.85
N CYS A 102 41.96 -43.94 -20.28
CA CYS A 102 43.00 -44.96 -20.24
C CYS A 102 43.93 -44.66 -19.07
N ASP A 103 44.21 -45.66 -18.25
CA ASP A 103 45.12 -45.52 -17.11
C ASP A 103 46.60 -45.60 -17.52
N VAL A 104 46.90 -46.09 -18.73
CA VAL A 104 48.25 -46.22 -19.27
C VAL A 104 48.64 -44.99 -20.09
N HIS A 105 49.75 -44.35 -19.69
CA HIS A 105 50.31 -43.21 -20.42
C HIS A 105 50.75 -43.63 -21.85
N GLY A 106 50.29 -42.89 -22.87
CA GLY A 106 50.58 -43.18 -24.28
C GLY A 106 49.75 -44.32 -24.90
N CYS A 107 48.81 -44.93 -24.15
CA CYS A 107 47.81 -45.88 -24.66
C CYS A 107 48.35 -47.13 -25.39
N THR A 108 49.62 -47.51 -25.23
CA THR A 108 50.22 -48.65 -25.93
C THR A 108 49.60 -50.00 -25.54
N ASN A 109 49.09 -50.12 -24.32
CA ASN A 109 48.31 -51.27 -23.81
C ASN A 109 47.16 -50.75 -22.93
N ARG A 110 46.15 -50.14 -23.56
CA ARG A 110 45.04 -49.47 -22.85
C ARG A 110 44.42 -50.35 -21.76
N GLN A 111 44.25 -49.79 -20.57
CA GLN A 111 43.52 -50.38 -19.45
C GLN A 111 42.48 -49.39 -18.89
N PRO A 112 41.24 -49.85 -18.64
CA PRO A 112 40.68 -51.14 -19.05
C PRO A 112 40.56 -51.25 -20.59
N PRO A 113 40.56 -52.47 -21.16
CA PRO A 113 40.20 -52.67 -22.56
C PRO A 113 38.83 -52.04 -22.82
N SER A 114 38.68 -51.30 -23.92
CA SER A 114 37.42 -50.64 -24.26
C SER A 114 37.27 -50.58 -25.77
N ASP A 115 36.04 -50.83 -26.22
CA ASP A 115 35.62 -50.96 -27.62
C ASP A 115 35.24 -49.60 -28.25
N TYR A 116 35.30 -48.52 -27.45
CA TYR A 116 35.15 -47.14 -27.90
C TYR A 116 36.45 -46.57 -28.47
#